data_AF-A0A953NUZ9-F1
#
_entry.id   AF-A0A953NUZ9-F1
#
_cell.length_a   1.000
_cell.length_b   1.000
_cell.length_c   1.000
_cell.angle_alpha   90.00
_cell.angle_beta   90.00
_cell.angle_gamma   90.00
#
_symmetry.space_group_name_H-M   'P 1'
#
loop_
_entity.id
_entity.type
_entity.pdbx_description
1 polymer ?
#
loop_
_entity_poly.entity_id
_entity_poly.type
_entity_poly.pdbx_seq_one_letter_code
_entity_poly.pdbx_strand_id
1 'polypeptide(L)' 'MSPLREFLSHLLAALREIFDENAYQRFLLRTNNTVSVESYREFMREREVGMAKRPRCC' A
#
# COMPACT_ATOMS: atom_id res chain seq x y z
N MET A 1 -14.90 24.92 -11.60
CA MET A 1 -14.10 23.81 -11.03
C MET A 1 -13.26 23.23 -12.16
N SER A 2 -11.95 23.13 -11.99
CA SER A 2 -11.04 22.76 -13.08
C SER A 2 -11.10 21.24 -13.35
N PRO A 3 -11.27 20.79 -14.61
CA PRO A 3 -11.42 19.37 -14.97
C PRO A 3 -10.21 18.52 -14.59
N LEU A 4 -9.03 19.14 -14.47
CA LEU A 4 -7.81 18.53 -13.98
C LEU A 4 -7.94 18.00 -12.55
N ARG A 5 -8.73 18.68 -11.70
CA ARG A 5 -8.89 18.30 -10.29
C ARG A 5 -9.71 17.02 -10.15
N GLU A 6 -10.74 16.84 -10.98
CA GLU A 6 -11.55 15.62 -10.98
C GLU A 6 -10.79 14.45 -11.58
N PHE A 7 -10.02 14.68 -12.65
CA PHE A 7 -9.17 13.63 -13.21
C PHE A 7 -8.14 13.12 -12.18
N LEU A 8 -7.51 14.03 -11.44
CA LEU A 8 -6.56 13.66 -10.38
C LEU A 8 -7.22 12.90 -9.23
N SER A 9 -8.45 13.24 -8.85
CA SER A 9 -9.15 12.51 -7.77
C SER A 9 -9.50 11.08 -8.18
N HIS A 10 -9.94 10.87 -9.42
CA HIS A 10 -10.24 9.53 -9.94
C HIS A 10 -8.97 8.70 -10.16
N LEU A 11 -7.91 9.33 -10.67
CA LEU A 11 -6.61 8.69 -10.83
C LEU A 11 -6.04 8.23 -9.48
N LEU A 12 -6.12 9.07 -8.44
CA LEU A 12 -5.65 8.70 -7.10
C LEU A 12 -6.49 7.58 -6.47
N ALA A 13 -7.81 7.57 -6.69
CA ALA A 13 -8.69 6.50 -6.22
C ALA A 13 -8.37 5.16 -6.90
N ALA A 14 -8.20 5.16 -8.23
CA ALA A 14 -7.82 3.97 -8.98
C ALA A 14 -6.41 3.48 -8.60
N LEU A 15 -5.46 4.39 -8.41
CA LEU A 15 -4.12 4.03 -7.94
C LEU A 15 -4.18 3.42 -6.54
N ARG A 16 -4.97 3.99 -5.63
CA ARG A 16 -5.17 3.44 -4.27
C ARG A 16 -5.66 1.99 -4.32
N GLU A 17 -6.63 1.71 -5.18
CA GLU A 17 -7.19 0.37 -5.39
C GLU A 17 -6.16 -0.60 -6.00
N ILE A 18 -5.41 -0.16 -7.02
CA ILE A 18 -4.32 -0.93 -7.66
C ILE A 18 -3.14 -1.18 -6.70
N PHE A 19 -2.83 -0.23 -5.82
CA PHE A 19 -1.72 -0.33 -4.89
C PHE A 19 -2.02 -1.23 -3.69
N ASP A 20 -3.28 -1.35 -3.25
CA ASP A 20 -3.64 -2.26 -2.15
C ASP A 20 -3.54 -3.74 -2.57
N GLU A 21 -3.95 -4.10 -3.78
CA GLU A 21 -3.88 -5.49 -4.28
C GLU A 21 -2.43 -6.00 -4.46
N ASN A 22 -1.50 -5.13 -4.85
CA ASN A 22 -0.11 -5.51 -5.18
C ASN A 22 0.92 -5.27 -4.06
N ALA A 23 0.49 -4.85 -2.86
CA ALA A 23 1.42 -4.50 -1.77
C ALA A 23 2.24 -5.70 -1.28
N TYR A 24 1.62 -6.88 -1.18
CA TYR A 24 2.30 -8.09 -0.74
C TYR A 24 3.28 -8.62 -1.80
N GLN A 25 2.89 -8.64 -3.08
CA GLN A 25 3.82 -9.04 -4.14
C GLN A 25 5.03 -8.11 -4.25
N ARG A 26 4.85 -6.79 -4.12
CA ARG A 26 5.97 -5.85 -4.08
C ARG A 26 6.86 -6.04 -2.85
N PHE A 27 6.27 -6.37 -1.70
CA PHE A 27 7.03 -6.73 -0.51
C PHE A 27 7.93 -7.93 -0.80
N LEU A 28 7.37 -9.01 -1.34
CA LEU A 28 8.10 -10.23 -1.70
C LEU A 28 9.23 -9.97 -2.70
N LEU A 29 8.96 -9.19 -3.76
CA LEU A 29 9.96 -8.80 -4.75
C LEU A 29 11.09 -7.96 -4.14
N ARG A 30 10.76 -7.01 -3.25
CA ARG A 30 11.75 -6.11 -2.62
C ARG A 30 12.60 -6.83 -1.58
N THR A 31 12.02 -7.74 -0.79
CA THR A 31 12.76 -8.51 0.22
C THR A 31 13.40 -9.76 -0.35
N ASN A 32 13.28 -9.99 -1.67
CA ASN A 32 13.70 -11.20 -2.35
C ASN A 32 13.18 -12.48 -1.66
N ASN A 33 11.95 -12.42 -1.12
CA ASN A 33 11.29 -13.53 -0.46
C ASN A 33 10.30 -14.20 -1.39
N THR A 34 10.02 -15.47 -1.11
CA THR A 34 8.94 -16.21 -1.73
C THR A 34 7.71 -16.22 -0.83
N VAL A 35 6.56 -16.60 -1.40
CA VAL A 35 5.31 -16.71 -0.64
C VAL A 35 5.48 -17.77 0.45
N SER A 36 5.43 -17.35 1.70
CA SER A 36 5.44 -18.23 2.86
C SER A 36 4.65 -17.58 4.00
N VAL A 37 4.30 -18.37 5.01
CA VAL A 37 3.63 -17.86 6.21
C VAL A 37 4.52 -16.83 6.92
N GLU A 38 5.84 -17.05 6.93
CA GLU A 38 6.79 -16.15 7.56
C GLU A 38 6.87 -14.81 6.82
N SER A 39 6.98 -14.83 5.48
CA SER A 39 7.03 -13.59 4.70
C SER A 39 5.71 -12.80 4.76
N TYR A 40 4.57 -13.47 4.96
CA TYR A 40 3.30 -12.79 5.24
C TYR A 40 3.29 -12.13 6.63
N ARG A 41 3.84 -12.78 7.66
CA ARG A 41 3.95 -12.19 9.00
C ARG A 41 4.87 -10.97 9.00
N GLU A 42 5.98 -11.03 8.27
CA GLU A 42 6.89 -9.90 8.09
C GLU A 42 6.22 -8.73 7.38
N PHE A 43 5.48 -9.00 6.29
CA PHE A 43 4.70 -7.99 5.58
C PHE A 43 3.68 -7.32 6.50
N MET A 44 2.93 -8.10 7.28
CA MET A 44 1.94 -7.58 8.22
C MET A 44 2.58 -6.71 9.30
N ARG A 45 3.73 -7.13 9.85
CA ARG A 45 4.49 -6.35 10.82
C ARG A 45 4.99 -5.02 10.25
N GLU A 46 5.52 -5.01 9.04
CA GLU A 46 5.90 -3.77 8.35
C GLU A 46 4.70 -2.86 8.11
N ARG A 47 3.57 -3.44 7.71
CA ARG A 47 2.33 -2.71 7.44
C ARG A 47 1.78 -2.08 8.72
N GLU A 48 1.79 -2.81 9.83
CA GLU A 48 1.42 -2.31 11.16
C GLU A 48 2.34 -1.18 11.62
N VAL A 49 3.65 -1.31 11.43
CA VAL A 49 4.61 -0.23 11.73
C VAL A 49 4.36 1.00 10.85
N GLY A 50 4.08 0.81 9.57
CA GLY A 50 3.74 1.89 8.64
C GLY A 50 2.41 2.59 9.01
N MET A 51 1.42 1.83 9.46
CA MET A 51 0.14 2.36 9.95
C MET A 51 0.29 3.06 11.30
N ALA A 52 1.12 2.54 12.22
CA ALA A 52 1.40 3.15 13.52
C ALA A 52 2.22 4.44 13.40
N LYS A 53 3.08 4.56 12.37
CA LYS A 53 3.83 5.79 12.05
C LYS A 53 2.97 6.86 11.38
N ARG A 54 1.78 6.53 10.87
CA ARG A 54 0.88 7.58 10.40
C ARG A 54 0.39 8.35 11.62
N PRO A 55 0.63 9.67 11.70
CA PRO A 55 0.01 10.47 12.73
C PRO A 55 -1.49 10.24 12.60
N ARG A 56 -2.11 9.75 13.68
CA ARG A 56 -3.57 9.74 13.79
C ARG A 56 -3.97 11.20 13.82
N CYS A 57 -4.27 11.78 12.65
CA CYS A 57 -4.90 13.08 12.62
C CYS A 57 -6.22 12.94 13.39
N CYS A 58 -6.26 13.70 14.48
CA CYS A 58 -7.48 14.19 15.11
C CYS A 58 -8.46 14.77 14.09
#